data_AF-A0A7G3USE4-F1
#
_entry.id   AF-A0A7G3USE4-F1
#
_cell.length_a   1.000
_cell.length_b   1.000
_cell.length_c   1.000
_cell.angle_alpha   90.00
_cell.angle_beta   90.00
_cell.angle_gamma   90.00
#
_symmetry.space_group_name_H-M   'P 1'
#
loop_
_entity.id
_entity.type
_entity.pdbx_description
1 polymer ?
#
loop_
_entity_poly.entity_id
_entity_poly.type
_entity_poly.pdbx_seq_one_letter_code
_entity_poly.pdbx_strand_id
1 'polypeptide(L)'
;MTDGDGGTRWTRVTTAAELMDAVRDEAPAIHVDGTLRGMPMLTLAPGVRLRGGTLVFGARGLRLTRDNTLEDVTVHCPDHEIAVGNTGGAGAAGLGTLTLRRVRTRGQVLLLAADDVRSGHVAVEGLTVEAADLRGRAARPHGFGVDALQGAFTLWNLHADPAAVITAELLDIAAGSAAEPVRGSGVFVGGHGSWEGTGDGGTVRVGLLRTGEIHTDGGIPEGTPDLISGGVFVISGARVEKVHTAGSVTTYGQNDMVLDNWGQVVDWEATAPVTSKGPSGIGFVNFGDIDRLDVRAPLTTHGVGARGFNVYEGTLRHAAFDSITTTGDGAVGVQVSKDLPYLDIRGDLVTAGGIGSSLVRGVQLDLAATALSVKPGGRIGRMTVGGRIAGSGDGVVTVDVDGALDRLTAGGGIRAEGRGADAVRLAGAADRRLDLSGVEITAADGRTVVHAGE
;
A
#
# COMPACT_ATOMS: atom_id res chain seq x y z
N MET A 1 -22.43 -19.33 30.39
CA MET A 1 -21.71 -19.26 29.10
C MET A 1 -20.31 -19.73 29.41
N THR A 2 -20.05 -21.01 29.16
CA THR A 2 -18.86 -21.72 29.62
C THR A 2 -17.74 -21.55 28.61
N ASP A 3 -16.67 -20.88 29.04
CA ASP A 3 -15.42 -20.73 28.28
C ASP A 3 -14.83 -22.12 27.98
N GLY A 4 -14.85 -22.47 26.70
CA GLY A 4 -14.20 -23.66 26.16
C GLY A 4 -12.74 -23.40 25.84
N ASP A 5 -11.95 -22.91 26.80
CA ASP A 5 -10.49 -22.86 26.70
C ASP A 5 -9.92 -23.82 27.75
N GLY A 6 -9.24 -24.87 27.31
CA GLY A 6 -8.75 -25.93 28.19
C GLY A 6 -7.81 -25.39 29.27
N GLY A 7 -8.30 -25.28 30.50
CA GLY A 7 -7.54 -25.36 31.76
C GLY A 7 -6.33 -24.45 31.99
N THR A 8 -6.04 -23.46 31.14
CA THR A 8 -4.82 -22.63 31.28
C THR A 8 -5.03 -21.62 32.41
N ARG A 9 -4.29 -21.79 33.51
CA ARG A 9 -4.32 -20.87 34.65
C ARG A 9 -3.57 -19.59 34.29
N TRP A 10 -4.27 -18.45 34.37
CA TRP A 10 -3.71 -17.13 34.12
C TRP A 10 -3.07 -16.54 35.38
N THR A 11 -1.83 -16.11 35.27
CA THR A 11 -1.15 -15.29 36.28
C THR A 11 -1.64 -13.85 36.12
N ARG A 12 -2.43 -13.36 37.08
CA ARG A 12 -2.90 -11.98 37.10
C ARG A 12 -1.81 -11.07 37.66
N VAL A 13 -1.53 -9.98 36.95
CA VAL A 13 -0.56 -8.95 37.34
C VAL A 13 -1.23 -7.58 37.31
N THR A 14 -0.93 -6.76 38.30
CA THR A 14 -1.50 -5.41 38.54
C THR A 14 -0.43 -4.34 38.67
N THR A 15 0.85 -4.75 38.75
CA THR A 15 2.00 -3.84 38.81
C THR A 15 3.07 -4.21 37.78
N ALA A 16 3.91 -3.24 37.43
CA ALA A 16 5.08 -3.47 36.56
C ALA A 16 6.04 -4.53 37.13
N ALA A 17 6.23 -4.54 38.46
CA ALA A 17 7.08 -5.52 39.13
C ALA A 17 6.52 -6.94 38.98
N GLU A 18 5.23 -7.13 39.23
CA GLU A 18 4.54 -8.42 39.05
C GLU A 18 4.63 -8.92 37.60
N LEU A 19 4.47 -8.04 36.61
CA LEU A 19 4.64 -8.41 35.21
C LEU A 19 6.09 -8.83 34.90
N MET A 20 7.08 -8.07 35.38
CA MET A 20 8.49 -8.42 35.18
C MET A 20 8.86 -9.75 35.84
N ASP A 21 8.32 -10.04 37.01
CA ASP A 21 8.54 -11.31 37.70
C ASP A 21 7.83 -12.45 36.95
N ALA A 22 6.58 -12.28 36.50
CA ALA A 22 5.88 -13.28 35.71
C ALA A 22 6.58 -13.60 34.37
N VAL A 23 7.17 -12.59 33.72
CA VAL A 23 7.98 -12.79 32.50
C VAL A 23 9.28 -13.53 32.82
N ARG A 24 9.96 -13.19 33.93
CA ARG A 24 11.20 -13.86 34.37
C ARG A 24 10.97 -15.31 34.75
N ASP A 25 9.82 -15.60 35.37
CA ASP A 25 9.40 -16.94 35.77
C ASP A 25 8.77 -17.74 34.62
N GLU A 26 8.80 -17.18 33.39
CA GLU A 26 8.26 -17.79 32.17
C GLU A 26 6.81 -18.26 32.32
N ALA A 27 5.99 -17.47 33.03
CA ALA A 27 4.58 -17.79 33.25
C ALA A 27 3.87 -18.00 31.90
N PRO A 28 3.22 -19.16 31.67
CA PRO A 28 2.72 -19.53 30.34
C PRO A 28 1.54 -18.64 29.88
N ALA A 29 0.82 -18.03 30.82
CA ALA A 29 -0.31 -17.16 30.54
C ALA A 29 -0.37 -16.01 31.55
N ILE A 30 -0.30 -14.77 31.06
CA ILE A 30 -0.23 -13.54 31.86
C ILE A 30 -1.44 -12.66 31.54
N HIS A 31 -2.22 -12.31 32.56
CA HIS A 31 -3.33 -11.36 32.45
C HIS A 31 -2.91 -10.05 33.13
N VAL A 32 -2.78 -8.99 32.35
CA VAL A 32 -2.50 -7.64 32.83
C VAL A 32 -3.81 -6.94 33.15
N ASP A 33 -3.91 -6.44 34.38
CA ASP A 33 -5.05 -5.67 34.84
C ASP A 33 -4.64 -4.22 35.12
N GLY A 34 -5.32 -3.28 34.44
CA GLY A 34 -5.03 -1.86 34.52
C GLY A 34 -3.92 -1.39 33.58
N THR A 35 -3.25 -0.30 33.96
CA THR A 35 -2.18 0.33 33.17
C THR A 35 -0.85 0.23 33.91
N LEU A 36 0.12 -0.46 33.31
CA LEU A 36 1.46 -0.63 33.86
C LEU A 36 2.45 0.28 33.15
N ARG A 37 3.34 0.93 33.90
CA ARG A 37 4.28 1.95 33.38
C ARG A 37 5.69 1.74 33.91
N GLY A 38 6.67 2.29 33.20
CA GLY A 38 8.07 2.37 33.67
C GLY A 38 8.84 1.07 33.53
N MET A 39 8.39 0.16 32.66
CA MET A 39 9.06 -1.11 32.38
C MET A 39 10.12 -0.93 31.29
N PRO A 40 11.23 -1.70 31.36
CA PRO A 40 12.11 -1.87 30.21
C PRO A 40 11.40 -2.71 29.12
N MET A 41 12.03 -2.86 27.95
CA MET A 41 11.59 -3.82 26.94
C MET A 41 11.46 -5.22 27.56
N LEU A 42 10.33 -5.89 27.32
CA LEU A 42 10.07 -7.24 27.83
C LEU A 42 10.18 -8.27 26.72
N THR A 43 10.88 -9.36 26.97
CA THR A 43 10.96 -10.49 26.03
C THR A 43 10.09 -11.63 26.54
N LEU A 44 9.11 -12.07 25.76
CA LEU A 44 8.27 -13.19 26.13
C LEU A 44 8.96 -14.50 25.82
N ALA A 45 8.98 -15.44 26.76
CA ALA A 45 9.46 -16.80 26.53
C ALA A 45 8.57 -17.53 25.48
N PRO A 46 9.06 -18.59 24.83
CA PRO A 46 8.28 -19.35 23.86
C PRO A 46 6.93 -19.83 24.41
N GLY A 47 5.86 -19.73 23.63
CA GLY A 47 4.52 -20.19 24.00
C GLY A 47 3.74 -19.29 24.96
N VAL A 48 4.36 -18.22 25.49
CA VAL A 48 3.70 -17.32 26.44
C VAL A 48 2.54 -16.58 25.78
N ARG A 49 1.39 -16.59 26.45
CA ARG A 49 0.19 -15.81 26.13
C ARG A 49 0.10 -14.59 27.05
N LEU A 50 -0.01 -13.39 26.51
CA LEU A 50 -0.21 -12.15 27.27
C LEU A 50 -1.52 -11.50 26.84
N ARG A 51 -2.35 -11.11 27.82
CA ARG A 51 -3.60 -10.42 27.54
C ARG A 51 -3.97 -9.29 28.49
N GLY A 52 -4.87 -8.43 28.02
CA GLY A 52 -5.49 -7.38 28.81
C GLY A 52 -4.61 -6.15 29.01
N GLY A 53 -5.21 -5.12 29.60
CA GLY A 53 -4.53 -3.95 30.13
C GLY A 53 -3.77 -3.08 29.12
N THR A 54 -3.03 -2.12 29.66
CA THR A 54 -2.20 -1.19 28.91
C THR A 54 -0.77 -1.23 29.45
N LEU A 55 0.19 -1.46 28.57
CA LEU A 55 1.61 -1.48 28.87
C LEU A 55 2.28 -0.23 28.27
N VAL A 56 2.89 0.60 29.11
CA VAL A 56 3.57 1.83 28.70
C VAL A 56 5.06 1.74 28.96
N PHE A 57 5.82 1.78 27.89
CA PHE A 57 7.28 1.67 27.86
C PHE A 57 7.92 3.03 27.59
N GLY A 58 9.10 3.26 28.17
CA GLY A 58 9.92 4.46 27.89
C GLY A 58 10.76 4.37 26.61
N ALA A 59 10.90 3.15 26.07
CA ALA A 59 11.61 2.83 24.83
C ALA A 59 10.86 1.66 24.15
N ARG A 60 11.55 0.73 23.46
CA ARG A 60 10.94 -0.46 22.85
C ARG A 60 10.04 -1.25 23.82
N GLY A 61 8.95 -1.79 23.28
CA GLY A 61 7.91 -2.50 24.03
C GLY A 61 8.14 -4.00 24.16
N LEU A 62 7.24 -4.79 23.58
CA LEU A 62 7.27 -6.25 23.67
C LEU A 62 8.14 -6.87 22.57
N ARG A 63 8.98 -7.82 22.97
CA ARG A 63 9.75 -8.68 22.07
C ARG A 63 9.23 -10.11 22.13
N LEU A 64 8.65 -10.56 21.03
CA LEU A 64 8.16 -11.90 20.81
C LEU A 64 9.32 -12.83 20.44
N THR A 65 9.18 -14.10 20.77
CA THR A 65 10.13 -15.16 20.44
C THR A 65 9.48 -16.18 19.52
N ARG A 66 8.77 -17.17 20.07
CA ARG A 66 8.17 -18.27 19.33
C ARG A 66 6.83 -18.63 19.92
N ASP A 67 5.82 -18.92 19.09
CA ASP A 67 4.52 -19.40 19.55
C ASP A 67 3.82 -18.45 20.55
N ASN A 68 4.13 -17.14 20.49
CA ASN A 68 3.57 -16.15 21.40
C ASN A 68 2.20 -15.64 20.93
N THR A 69 1.33 -15.35 21.90
CA THR A 69 0.04 -14.71 21.65
C THR A 69 -0.08 -13.42 22.45
N LEU A 70 -0.44 -12.33 21.77
CA LEU A 70 -0.91 -11.08 22.36
C LEU A 70 -2.40 -10.93 22.09
N GLU A 71 -3.19 -10.69 23.14
CA GLU A 71 -4.64 -10.55 23.01
C GLU A 71 -5.17 -9.40 23.88
N ASP A 72 -6.02 -8.53 23.35
CA ASP A 72 -6.68 -7.48 24.16
C ASP A 72 -5.73 -6.57 24.92
N VAL A 73 -4.54 -6.33 24.36
CA VAL A 73 -3.51 -5.54 24.99
C VAL A 73 -3.27 -4.25 24.23
N THR A 74 -3.09 -3.18 24.99
CA THR A 74 -2.61 -1.90 24.47
C THR A 74 -1.11 -1.77 24.79
N VAL A 75 -0.28 -1.51 23.80
CA VAL A 75 1.19 -1.39 23.95
C VAL A 75 1.66 -0.03 23.46
N HIS A 76 2.07 0.85 24.38
CA HIS A 76 2.53 2.20 24.05
C HIS A 76 4.03 2.34 24.31
N CYS A 77 4.74 2.85 23.31
CA CYS A 77 6.09 3.38 23.43
C CYS A 77 6.16 4.74 22.70
N PRO A 78 7.31 5.46 22.73
CA PRO A 78 7.51 6.59 21.83
C PRO A 78 7.28 6.21 20.36
N ASP A 79 6.75 7.13 19.56
CA ASP A 79 6.27 6.84 18.19
C ASP A 79 7.36 6.30 17.26
N HIS A 80 8.62 6.70 17.50
CA HIS A 80 9.79 6.26 16.73
C HIS A 80 10.35 4.90 17.19
N GLU A 81 9.78 4.30 18.24
CA GLU A 81 10.20 3.01 18.78
C GLU A 81 9.34 1.85 18.24
N ILE A 82 9.85 0.64 18.46
CA ILE A 82 9.14 -0.60 18.15
C ILE A 82 8.29 -0.98 19.38
N ALA A 83 6.97 -0.90 19.24
CA ALA A 83 6.02 -1.29 20.27
C ALA A 83 5.95 -2.82 20.41
N VAL A 84 5.92 -3.52 19.28
CA VAL A 84 5.94 -4.99 19.22
C VAL A 84 6.90 -5.42 18.13
N GLY A 85 7.86 -6.29 18.45
CA GLY A 85 8.71 -6.94 17.44
C GLY A 85 9.12 -8.33 17.87
N ASN A 86 9.89 -9.05 17.04
CA ASN A 86 10.41 -10.38 17.38
C ASN A 86 11.94 -10.40 17.48
N THR A 87 12.47 -11.46 18.10
CA THR A 87 13.90 -11.76 18.08
C THR A 87 14.33 -12.44 16.77
N GLY A 88 15.54 -12.14 16.29
CA GLY A 88 16.24 -12.87 15.22
C GLY A 88 17.38 -13.79 15.73
N GLY A 89 17.66 -13.80 17.03
CA GLY A 89 18.90 -14.38 17.57
C GLY A 89 18.99 -15.91 17.67
N ALA A 90 20.22 -16.38 17.94
CA ALA A 90 20.65 -17.78 18.08
C ALA A 90 19.64 -18.68 18.79
N GLY A 91 19.15 -19.69 18.07
CA GLY A 91 18.21 -20.71 18.58
C GLY A 91 16.75 -20.54 18.12
N ALA A 92 16.40 -19.43 17.47
CA ALA A 92 15.08 -19.18 16.90
C ALA A 92 15.02 -19.57 15.40
N ALA A 93 15.19 -20.87 15.07
CA ALA A 93 15.11 -21.35 13.67
C ALA A 93 13.76 -21.01 12.96
N GLY A 94 12.74 -20.64 13.73
CA GLY A 94 11.48 -20.13 13.21
C GLY A 94 10.61 -19.51 14.30
N LEU A 95 9.62 -18.74 13.86
CA LEU A 95 8.68 -18.00 14.70
C LEU A 95 7.63 -18.92 15.38
N GLY A 96 7.49 -20.17 14.92
CA GLY A 96 6.30 -20.95 15.25
C GLY A 96 5.07 -20.19 14.72
N THR A 97 4.05 -20.01 15.56
CA THR A 97 2.92 -19.12 15.26
C THR A 97 2.92 -17.89 16.18
N LEU A 98 3.12 -16.69 15.63
CA LEU A 98 2.88 -15.44 16.36
C LEU A 98 1.44 -14.98 16.13
N THR A 99 0.72 -14.71 17.22
CA THR A 99 -0.68 -14.28 17.16
C THR A 99 -0.87 -12.92 17.82
N LEU A 100 -1.48 -11.98 17.11
CA LEU A 100 -1.87 -10.67 17.61
C LEU A 100 -3.37 -10.51 17.39
N ARG A 101 -4.16 -10.50 18.48
CA ARG A 101 -5.62 -10.36 18.42
C ARG A 101 -6.11 -9.16 19.20
N ARG A 102 -6.83 -8.24 18.56
CA ARG A 102 -7.38 -7.03 19.19
C ARG A 102 -6.32 -6.22 19.93
N VAL A 103 -5.17 -6.04 19.27
CA VAL A 103 -4.00 -5.32 19.81
C VAL A 103 -4.06 -3.87 19.37
N ARG A 104 -3.74 -2.95 20.29
CA ARG A 104 -3.58 -1.52 19.98
C ARG A 104 -2.16 -1.10 20.29
N THR A 105 -1.53 -0.30 19.42
CA THR A 105 -0.17 0.17 19.65
C THR A 105 -0.01 1.67 19.42
N ARG A 106 0.93 2.26 20.16
CA ARG A 106 1.62 3.51 19.79
C ARG A 106 3.10 3.17 19.66
N GLY A 107 3.67 3.44 18.49
CA GLY A 107 4.91 2.85 18.00
C GLY A 107 4.67 1.68 17.04
N GLN A 108 5.75 1.26 16.36
CA GLN A 108 5.70 0.31 15.25
C GLN A 108 5.44 -1.14 15.70
N VAL A 109 4.70 -1.91 14.90
CA VAL A 109 4.72 -3.37 14.92
C VAL A 109 5.66 -3.87 13.82
N LEU A 110 6.81 -4.43 14.20
CA LEU A 110 7.88 -4.84 13.29
C LEU A 110 8.20 -6.32 13.46
N LEU A 111 7.72 -7.15 12.53
CA LEU A 111 7.96 -8.58 12.51
C LEU A 111 8.91 -8.93 11.35
N LEU A 112 10.07 -9.49 11.68
CA LEU A 112 11.13 -9.79 10.75
C LEU A 112 11.44 -11.29 10.73
N ALA A 113 11.62 -11.84 9.53
CA ALA A 113 12.42 -13.05 9.34
C ALA A 113 13.81 -12.63 8.87
N ALA A 114 14.75 -12.60 9.82
CA ALA A 114 16.14 -12.27 9.61
C ALA A 114 16.99 -13.24 10.44
N ASP A 115 18.30 -13.24 10.19
CA ASP A 115 19.26 -14.08 10.91
C ASP A 115 18.83 -15.56 10.86
N ASP A 116 18.55 -16.18 12.02
CA ASP A 116 18.19 -17.62 12.10
C ASP A 116 16.71 -17.91 11.80
N VAL A 117 15.85 -16.89 11.71
CA VAL A 117 14.42 -17.08 11.49
C VAL A 117 14.14 -17.41 10.03
N ARG A 118 13.90 -18.70 9.75
CA ARG A 118 13.67 -19.20 8.38
C ARG A 118 12.23 -19.58 8.06
N SER A 119 11.40 -19.76 9.08
CA SER A 119 10.02 -20.20 8.90
C SER A 119 9.10 -19.70 10.01
N GLY A 120 7.79 -19.71 9.74
CA GLY A 120 6.79 -19.37 10.74
C GLY A 120 5.46 -18.97 10.14
N HIS A 121 4.49 -18.76 11.03
CA HIS A 121 3.19 -18.23 10.72
C HIS A 121 2.91 -16.98 11.55
N VAL A 122 2.35 -15.94 10.93
CA VAL A 122 1.92 -14.72 11.59
C VAL A 122 0.41 -14.57 11.40
N ALA A 123 -0.34 -14.61 12.49
CA ALA A 123 -1.78 -14.41 12.49
C ALA A 123 -2.10 -13.10 13.20
N VAL A 124 -2.66 -12.13 12.47
CA VAL A 124 -3.10 -10.84 13.01
C VAL A 124 -4.60 -10.70 12.80
N GLU A 125 -5.33 -10.31 13.82
CA GLU A 125 -6.75 -10.00 13.75
C GLU A 125 -7.08 -8.77 14.61
N GLY A 126 -7.48 -7.67 13.98
CA GLY A 126 -7.88 -6.44 14.68
C GLY A 126 -6.70 -5.71 15.33
N LEU A 127 -5.66 -5.40 14.55
CA LEU A 127 -4.55 -4.55 14.99
C LEU A 127 -4.84 -3.09 14.67
N THR A 128 -4.68 -2.19 15.64
CA THR A 128 -4.68 -0.74 15.40
C THR A 128 -3.35 -0.13 15.83
N VAL A 129 -2.62 0.46 14.88
CA VAL A 129 -1.45 1.30 15.18
C VAL A 129 -1.91 2.76 15.22
N GLU A 130 -2.04 3.33 16.40
CA GLU A 130 -2.61 4.68 16.60
C GLU A 130 -1.69 5.77 16.08
N ALA A 131 -0.38 5.64 16.33
CA ALA A 131 0.65 6.52 15.79
C ALA A 131 2.00 5.78 15.71
N ALA A 132 2.81 6.13 14.71
CA ALA A 132 4.20 5.69 14.57
C ALA A 132 4.98 6.70 13.72
N ASP A 133 6.29 6.81 13.93
CA ASP A 133 7.21 7.60 13.10
C ASP A 133 8.39 6.77 12.60
N LEU A 134 8.38 6.52 11.30
CA LEU A 134 9.24 5.56 10.61
C LEU A 134 10.26 6.23 9.72
N ARG A 135 10.27 7.57 9.65
CA ARG A 135 11.18 8.33 8.80
C ARG A 135 12.65 8.07 9.14
N GLY A 136 12.92 7.77 10.42
CA GLY A 136 14.24 7.40 10.93
C GLY A 136 14.65 5.93 10.70
N ARG A 137 13.81 5.08 10.08
CA ARG A 137 14.19 3.70 9.78
C ARG A 137 15.18 3.66 8.62
N ALA A 138 16.38 3.14 8.91
CA ALA A 138 17.48 3.06 7.95
C ALA A 138 17.28 1.96 6.90
N ALA A 139 16.78 0.79 7.31
CA ALA A 139 16.48 -0.29 6.39
C ALA A 139 15.22 0.03 5.58
N ARG A 140 15.35 0.01 4.25
CA ARG A 140 14.29 0.26 3.28
C ARG A 140 14.46 -0.72 2.12
N PRO A 141 13.39 -1.31 1.57
CA PRO A 141 13.52 -1.97 0.27
C PRO A 141 13.85 -0.92 -0.79
N HIS A 142 14.74 -1.30 -1.71
CA HIS A 142 15.03 -0.53 -2.91
C HIS A 142 14.43 -1.24 -4.12
N GLY A 143 13.91 -0.49 -5.08
CA GLY A 143 13.36 -1.03 -6.31
C GLY A 143 12.90 0.07 -7.24
N PHE A 144 12.95 -0.18 -8.55
CA PHE A 144 12.40 0.76 -9.56
C PHE A 144 12.93 2.21 -9.46
N GLY A 145 14.15 2.38 -8.92
CA GLY A 145 14.80 3.67 -8.75
C GLY A 145 14.38 4.45 -7.50
N VAL A 146 13.68 3.82 -6.55
CA VAL A 146 13.24 4.45 -5.29
C VAL A 146 13.46 3.53 -4.08
N ASP A 147 13.63 4.15 -2.92
CA ASP A 147 13.48 3.51 -1.60
C ASP A 147 12.04 3.67 -1.10
N ALA A 148 11.50 2.67 -0.40
CA ALA A 148 10.21 2.78 0.27
C ALA A 148 10.36 2.87 1.81
N LEU A 149 9.66 3.80 2.44
CA LEU A 149 9.55 3.85 3.90
C LEU A 149 8.79 2.62 4.43
N GLN A 150 9.22 2.12 5.59
CA GLN A 150 8.55 1.01 6.27
C GLN A 150 7.14 1.37 6.74
N GLY A 151 6.34 0.34 7.07
CA GLY A 151 4.98 0.45 7.58
C GLY A 151 4.86 0.53 9.11
N ALA A 152 3.77 1.12 9.58
CA ALA A 152 3.34 1.10 10.98
C ALA A 152 3.18 -0.35 11.45
N PHE A 153 2.61 -1.18 10.58
CA PHE A 153 2.76 -2.63 10.60
C PHE A 153 3.72 -3.04 9.48
N THR A 154 4.79 -3.75 9.84
CA THR A 154 5.76 -4.33 8.90
C THR A 154 5.92 -5.82 9.16
N LEU A 155 5.62 -6.64 8.16
CA LEU A 155 6.02 -8.04 8.10
C LEU A 155 7.03 -8.21 6.96
N TRP A 156 8.28 -8.51 7.28
CA TRP A 156 9.35 -8.54 6.28
C TRP A 156 10.27 -9.75 6.43
N ASN A 157 10.36 -10.56 5.37
CA ASN A 157 11.36 -11.61 5.28
C ASN A 157 12.62 -11.07 4.59
N LEU A 158 13.67 -10.83 5.36
CA LEU A 158 14.97 -10.32 4.92
C LEU A 158 15.96 -11.42 4.59
N HIS A 159 15.56 -12.69 4.63
CA HIS A 159 16.47 -13.80 4.48
C HIS A 159 16.84 -13.99 2.99
N ALA A 160 18.14 -14.07 2.66
CA ALA A 160 18.58 -14.22 1.26
C ALA A 160 18.28 -15.61 0.67
N ASP A 161 18.19 -16.65 1.50
CA ASP A 161 17.82 -18.00 1.06
C ASP A 161 16.34 -18.07 0.63
N PRO A 162 16.02 -18.43 -0.64
CA PRO A 162 14.65 -18.59 -1.11
C PRO A 162 13.86 -19.72 -0.42
N ALA A 163 14.53 -20.63 0.29
CA ALA A 163 13.87 -21.64 1.11
C ALA A 163 13.26 -21.07 2.41
N ALA A 164 13.64 -19.84 2.81
CA ALA A 164 13.05 -19.19 3.96
C ALA A 164 11.66 -18.64 3.62
N VAL A 165 10.62 -19.17 4.28
CA VAL A 165 9.23 -18.83 3.99
C VAL A 165 8.48 -18.50 5.26
N ILE A 166 7.95 -17.29 5.34
CA ILE A 166 6.97 -16.90 6.35
C ILE A 166 5.59 -16.94 5.73
N THR A 167 4.64 -17.50 6.47
CA THR A 167 3.22 -17.49 6.08
C THR A 167 2.44 -16.53 6.96
N ALA A 168 1.33 -15.98 6.47
CA ALA A 168 0.51 -15.08 7.28
C ALA A 168 -0.98 -15.06 6.90
N GLU A 169 -1.79 -14.73 7.91
CA GLU A 169 -3.18 -14.26 7.79
C GLU A 169 -3.27 -12.92 8.53
N LEU A 170 -3.61 -11.86 7.81
CA LEU A 170 -3.49 -10.48 8.27
C LEU A 170 -4.85 -9.79 8.14
N LEU A 171 -5.62 -9.78 9.23
CA LEU A 171 -7.02 -9.35 9.21
C LEU A 171 -7.22 -8.08 10.04
N ASP A 172 -7.89 -7.10 9.44
CA ASP A 172 -8.35 -5.87 10.08
C ASP A 172 -7.22 -5.05 10.72
N ILE A 173 -6.16 -4.82 9.94
CA ILE A 173 -5.06 -3.92 10.34
C ILE A 173 -5.42 -2.48 9.97
N ALA A 174 -5.45 -1.59 10.96
CA ALA A 174 -5.68 -0.16 10.80
C ALA A 174 -4.46 0.64 11.29
N ALA A 175 -4.21 1.81 10.70
CA ALA A 175 -3.04 2.62 11.01
C ALA A 175 -3.32 4.12 10.89
N GLY A 176 -3.04 4.87 11.95
CA GLY A 176 -3.21 6.32 12.00
C GLY A 176 -4.67 6.77 11.98
N SER A 177 -4.85 8.09 12.00
CA SER A 177 -6.15 8.75 11.82
C SER A 177 -5.99 10.01 10.99
N ALA A 178 -7.10 10.60 10.52
CA ALA A 178 -7.03 11.86 9.80
C ALA A 178 -6.39 13.02 10.61
N ALA A 179 -6.50 12.99 11.94
CA ALA A 179 -5.93 14.00 12.84
C ALA A 179 -4.46 13.71 13.19
N GLU A 180 -4.08 12.43 13.22
CA GLU A 180 -2.74 11.96 13.56
C GLU A 180 -2.38 10.81 12.60
N PRO A 181 -1.96 11.13 11.35
CA PRO A 181 -1.52 10.11 10.41
C PRO A 181 -0.19 9.52 10.84
N VAL A 182 0.05 8.25 10.50
CA VAL A 182 1.37 7.62 10.69
C VAL A 182 2.41 8.34 9.84
N ARG A 183 3.60 8.61 10.39
CA ARG A 183 4.72 9.19 9.65
C ARG A 183 5.54 8.09 8.99
N GLY A 184 5.42 7.93 7.68
CA GLY A 184 5.91 6.77 6.93
C GLY A 184 4.75 6.01 6.30
N SER A 185 4.86 4.68 6.18
CA SER A 185 3.84 3.87 5.51
C SER A 185 2.86 3.24 6.51
N GLY A 186 1.71 2.74 6.03
CA GLY A 186 0.67 2.15 6.87
C GLY A 186 0.91 0.66 7.12
N VAL A 187 0.61 -0.15 6.11
CA VAL A 187 0.82 -1.61 6.10
C VAL A 187 1.89 -1.96 5.10
N PHE A 188 2.90 -2.71 5.54
CA PHE A 188 4.01 -3.18 4.72
C PHE A 188 4.15 -4.69 4.84
N VAL A 189 4.09 -5.38 3.70
CA VAL A 189 4.41 -6.81 3.61
C VAL A 189 5.43 -7.02 2.49
N GLY A 190 6.57 -7.62 2.82
CA GLY A 190 7.66 -7.81 1.84
C GLY A 190 8.45 -9.08 2.09
N GLY A 191 9.07 -9.61 1.04
CA GLY A 191 10.14 -10.59 1.15
C GLY A 191 11.50 -9.97 0.85
N HIS A 192 12.47 -10.83 0.54
CA HIS A 192 13.78 -10.40 0.12
C HIS A 192 13.69 -9.97 -1.35
N GLY A 193 14.21 -8.78 -1.64
CA GLY A 193 14.22 -8.20 -2.98
C GLY A 193 15.61 -7.76 -3.39
N SER A 194 15.87 -7.86 -4.69
CA SER A 194 17.04 -7.31 -5.36
C SER A 194 16.96 -5.79 -5.44
N TRP A 195 18.08 -5.15 -5.78
CA TRP A 195 18.15 -3.71 -6.01
C TRP A 195 17.17 -3.25 -7.11
N GLU A 196 16.93 -4.07 -8.11
CA GLU A 196 16.01 -3.75 -9.20
C GLU A 196 14.53 -3.81 -8.79
N GLY A 197 14.22 -4.25 -7.56
CA GLY A 197 12.85 -4.42 -7.08
C GLY A 197 12.25 -5.77 -7.44
N THR A 198 13.06 -6.80 -7.73
CA THR A 198 12.58 -8.17 -8.00
C THR A 198 12.78 -9.07 -6.80
N GLY A 199 11.85 -9.99 -6.53
CA GLY A 199 12.04 -10.95 -5.44
C GLY A 199 13.12 -11.99 -5.78
N ASP A 200 14.16 -12.11 -4.97
CA ASP A 200 15.34 -12.96 -5.23
C ASP A 200 15.77 -13.83 -4.02
N GLY A 201 15.01 -13.81 -2.93
CA GLY A 201 15.30 -14.61 -1.73
C GLY A 201 14.04 -15.07 -0.98
N GLY A 202 14.11 -14.99 0.34
CA GLY A 202 13.06 -15.41 1.26
C GLY A 202 11.73 -14.75 0.97
N THR A 203 10.65 -15.52 1.10
CA THR A 203 9.30 -15.10 0.72
C THR A 203 8.40 -14.87 1.93
N VAL A 204 7.49 -13.90 1.83
CA VAL A 204 6.29 -13.85 2.69
C VAL A 204 5.08 -14.29 1.86
N ARG A 205 4.34 -15.30 2.31
CA ARG A 205 3.13 -15.82 1.68
C ARG A 205 1.91 -15.47 2.53
N VAL A 206 0.98 -14.71 1.99
CA VAL A 206 -0.22 -14.27 2.71
C VAL A 206 -1.45 -14.85 2.03
N GLY A 207 -2.32 -15.50 2.79
CA GLY A 207 -3.63 -15.94 2.29
C GLY A 207 -4.55 -14.73 2.11
N LEU A 208 -4.90 -14.06 3.22
CA LEU A 208 -5.65 -12.82 3.18
C LEU A 208 -4.91 -11.68 3.91
N LEU A 209 -4.73 -10.56 3.21
CA LEU A 209 -4.41 -9.26 3.80
C LEU A 209 -5.66 -8.37 3.74
N ARG A 210 -6.35 -8.19 4.86
CA ARG A 210 -7.50 -7.27 4.98
C ARG A 210 -7.15 -6.07 5.85
N THR A 211 -7.31 -4.87 5.33
CA THR A 211 -7.03 -3.63 6.07
C THR A 211 -8.31 -2.92 6.52
N GLY A 212 -8.25 -2.30 7.70
CA GLY A 212 -9.19 -1.29 8.15
C GLY A 212 -8.85 0.09 7.56
N GLU A 213 -9.19 1.15 8.31
CA GLU A 213 -8.87 2.52 7.95
C GLU A 213 -7.36 2.80 8.08
N ILE A 214 -6.78 3.48 7.09
CA ILE A 214 -5.36 3.82 7.04
C ILE A 214 -5.17 5.30 6.69
N HIS A 215 -4.37 5.99 7.49
CA HIS A 215 -3.93 7.36 7.27
C HIS A 215 -2.42 7.48 7.42
N THR A 216 -1.74 7.94 6.36
CA THR A 216 -0.29 8.07 6.34
C THR A 216 0.18 9.40 5.75
N ASP A 217 1.24 9.95 6.33
CA ASP A 217 1.98 11.08 5.77
C ASP A 217 3.46 10.69 5.79
N GLY A 218 4.03 10.38 4.63
CA GLY A 218 5.43 9.95 4.55
C GLY A 218 6.42 10.95 5.16
N GLY A 219 6.05 12.23 5.22
CA GLY A 219 6.92 13.30 5.66
C GLY A 219 8.18 13.45 4.81
N ILE A 220 8.07 13.06 3.54
CA ILE A 220 9.13 13.14 2.54
C ILE A 220 9.30 14.61 2.14
N PRO A 221 10.52 15.18 2.28
CA PRO A 221 10.76 16.56 1.87
C PRO A 221 10.60 16.78 0.37
N GLU A 222 10.22 18.00 -0.01
CA GLU A 222 10.22 18.44 -1.41
C GLU A 222 11.59 18.24 -2.06
N GLY A 223 11.60 17.81 -3.33
CA GLY A 223 12.84 17.54 -4.05
C GLY A 223 13.54 16.22 -3.69
N THR A 224 12.85 15.28 -3.04
CA THR A 224 13.36 13.92 -2.74
C THR A 224 12.67 12.88 -3.64
N PRO A 225 13.02 12.78 -4.93
CA PRO A 225 12.29 11.96 -5.90
C PRO A 225 12.53 10.45 -5.73
N ASP A 226 13.62 10.06 -5.08
CA ASP A 226 14.08 8.68 -4.87
C ASP A 226 13.53 8.03 -3.59
N LEU A 227 12.60 8.68 -2.89
CA LEU A 227 11.97 8.17 -1.68
C LEU A 227 10.44 8.22 -1.81
N ILE A 228 9.79 7.12 -1.46
CA ILE A 228 8.34 6.99 -1.43
C ILE A 228 7.84 6.47 -0.06
N SER A 229 6.57 6.69 0.21
CA SER A 229 5.85 6.03 1.31
C SER A 229 4.50 5.55 0.80
N GLY A 230 3.70 4.88 1.64
CA GLY A 230 2.37 4.52 1.19
C GLY A 230 1.40 3.95 2.20
N GLY A 231 0.14 3.86 1.80
CA GLY A 231 -0.92 3.30 2.64
C GLY A 231 -0.77 1.80 2.82
N VAL A 232 -0.77 1.04 1.71
CA VAL A 232 -0.59 -0.41 1.70
C VAL A 232 0.45 -0.80 0.65
N PHE A 233 1.52 -1.43 1.11
CA PHE A 233 2.60 -1.96 0.29
C PHE A 233 2.61 -3.49 0.27
N VAL A 234 2.57 -4.05 -0.93
CA VAL A 234 3.00 -5.43 -1.21
C VAL A 234 4.34 -5.36 -1.93
N ILE A 235 5.43 -5.48 -1.18
CA ILE A 235 6.81 -5.33 -1.69
C ILE A 235 7.30 -6.63 -2.32
N SER A 236 8.32 -6.52 -3.18
CA SER A 236 9.07 -7.61 -3.79
C SER A 236 9.36 -8.74 -2.79
N GLY A 237 9.26 -9.99 -3.27
CA GLY A 237 9.38 -11.19 -2.42
C GLY A 237 8.13 -11.50 -1.59
N ALA A 238 7.07 -10.69 -1.62
CA ALA A 238 5.76 -11.08 -1.10
C ALA A 238 4.89 -11.75 -2.18
N ARG A 239 4.10 -12.74 -1.75
CA ARG A 239 3.05 -13.40 -2.53
C ARG A 239 1.75 -13.37 -1.73
N VAL A 240 0.71 -12.76 -2.27
CA VAL A 240 -0.57 -12.56 -1.58
C VAL A 240 -1.71 -13.10 -2.42
N GLU A 241 -2.48 -14.05 -1.90
CA GLU A 241 -3.64 -14.59 -2.62
C GLU A 241 -4.76 -13.55 -2.71
N LYS A 242 -5.10 -12.89 -1.60
CA LYS A 242 -6.06 -11.80 -1.61
C LYS A 242 -5.62 -10.61 -0.76
N VAL A 243 -5.62 -9.42 -1.37
CA VAL A 243 -5.62 -8.15 -0.65
C VAL A 243 -7.04 -7.58 -0.65
N HIS A 244 -7.58 -7.29 0.52
CA HIS A 244 -8.86 -6.61 0.69
C HIS A 244 -8.69 -5.32 1.49
N THR A 245 -8.62 -4.20 0.79
CA THR A 245 -8.66 -2.88 1.38
C THR A 245 -10.10 -2.55 1.77
N ALA A 246 -10.51 -2.97 2.97
CA ALA A 246 -11.90 -2.90 3.42
C ALA A 246 -12.27 -1.52 3.98
N GLY A 247 -11.36 -0.89 4.73
CA GLY A 247 -11.46 0.51 5.16
C GLY A 247 -10.81 1.48 4.17
N SER A 248 -11.10 2.78 4.33
CA SER A 248 -10.52 3.81 3.47
C SER A 248 -9.01 3.95 3.69
N VAL A 249 -8.29 4.26 2.62
CA VAL A 249 -6.85 4.54 2.67
C VAL A 249 -6.61 5.95 2.18
N THR A 250 -6.05 6.79 3.04
CA THR A 250 -5.73 8.18 2.72
C THR A 250 -4.26 8.47 2.95
N THR A 251 -3.57 8.96 1.93
CA THR A 251 -2.22 9.51 2.05
C THR A 251 -2.22 11.03 1.96
N TYR A 252 -1.27 11.68 2.64
CA TYR A 252 -1.23 13.14 2.76
C TYR A 252 0.07 13.76 2.26
N GLY A 253 1.17 13.01 2.26
CA GLY A 253 2.51 13.51 1.98
C GLY A 253 2.91 13.43 0.51
N GLN A 254 4.04 14.06 0.20
CA GLN A 254 4.65 13.99 -1.11
C GLN A 254 5.16 12.58 -1.41
N ASN A 255 4.99 12.13 -2.66
CA ASN A 255 5.43 10.80 -3.12
C ASN A 255 4.80 9.65 -2.29
N ASP A 256 3.65 9.90 -1.69
CA ASP A 256 2.90 8.87 -0.97
C ASP A 256 2.00 8.12 -1.96
N MET A 257 2.30 6.84 -2.14
CA MET A 257 1.49 5.90 -2.91
C MET A 257 0.36 5.38 -2.02
N VAL A 258 -0.91 5.44 -2.44
CA VAL A 258 -2.00 4.96 -1.60
C VAL A 258 -1.98 3.43 -1.51
N LEU A 259 -1.94 2.78 -2.68
CA LEU A 259 -1.82 1.33 -2.84
C LEU A 259 -0.69 1.04 -3.84
N ASP A 260 0.30 0.23 -3.46
CA ASP A 260 1.47 -0.03 -4.30
C ASP A 260 1.87 -1.52 -4.26
N ASN A 261 2.00 -2.11 -5.45
CA ASN A 261 2.35 -3.51 -5.65
C ASN A 261 3.68 -3.67 -6.41
N TRP A 262 4.69 -4.19 -5.72
CA TRP A 262 5.96 -4.66 -6.29
C TRP A 262 6.07 -6.19 -6.25
N GLY A 263 5.22 -6.86 -5.46
CA GLY A 263 5.22 -8.30 -5.27
C GLY A 263 4.31 -9.06 -6.25
N GLN A 264 3.75 -10.17 -5.78
CA GLN A 264 2.78 -10.97 -6.54
C GLN A 264 1.45 -11.01 -5.81
N VAL A 265 0.39 -10.60 -6.47
CA VAL A 265 -0.97 -10.57 -5.92
C VAL A 265 -1.89 -11.34 -6.87
N VAL A 266 -2.79 -12.17 -6.36
CA VAL A 266 -3.82 -12.78 -7.23
C VAL A 266 -5.01 -11.81 -7.34
N ASP A 267 -5.70 -11.50 -6.25
CA ASP A 267 -6.85 -10.58 -6.25
C ASP A 267 -6.62 -9.41 -5.28
N TRP A 268 -6.70 -8.18 -5.78
CA TRP A 268 -6.73 -6.97 -4.96
C TRP A 268 -8.09 -6.30 -5.09
N GLU A 269 -8.83 -6.27 -3.98
CA GLU A 269 -10.14 -5.63 -3.88
C GLU A 269 -10.06 -4.43 -2.93
N ALA A 270 -10.56 -3.27 -3.35
CA ALA A 270 -10.75 -2.11 -2.47
C ALA A 270 -12.23 -1.74 -2.44
N THR A 271 -12.87 -1.83 -1.26
CA THR A 271 -14.32 -1.58 -1.12
C THR A 271 -14.65 -0.21 -0.54
N ALA A 272 -13.65 0.51 -0.02
CA ALA A 272 -13.76 1.84 0.53
C ALA A 272 -12.87 2.83 -0.25
N PRO A 273 -13.09 4.16 -0.09
CA PRO A 273 -12.38 5.17 -0.87
C PRO A 273 -10.85 5.09 -0.77
N VAL A 274 -10.19 5.37 -1.88
CA VAL A 274 -8.73 5.45 -2.03
C VAL A 274 -8.38 6.89 -2.34
N THR A 275 -7.64 7.57 -1.47
CA THR A 275 -7.40 9.01 -1.59
C THR A 275 -5.93 9.37 -1.41
N SER A 276 -5.35 10.08 -2.37
CA SER A 276 -4.10 10.82 -2.18
C SER A 276 -4.37 12.32 -2.12
N LYS A 277 -3.82 13.00 -1.12
CA LYS A 277 -3.92 14.47 -0.97
C LYS A 277 -2.60 15.20 -1.28
N GLY A 278 -1.49 14.46 -1.39
CA GLY A 278 -0.16 15.02 -1.48
C GLY A 278 0.40 15.08 -2.92
N PRO A 279 1.34 15.99 -3.21
CA PRO A 279 2.00 16.09 -4.51
C PRO A 279 2.65 14.77 -4.94
N SER A 280 2.66 14.48 -6.24
CA SER A 280 3.22 13.26 -6.82
C SER A 280 2.71 11.95 -6.20
N GLY A 281 1.62 11.98 -5.42
CA GLY A 281 1.00 10.79 -4.88
C GLY A 281 0.21 10.02 -5.95
N ILE A 282 0.15 8.70 -5.81
CA ILE A 282 -0.52 7.81 -6.77
C ILE A 282 -1.58 6.98 -6.06
N GLY A 283 -2.80 6.90 -6.60
CA GLY A 283 -3.89 6.12 -6.00
C GLY A 283 -3.65 4.62 -6.05
N PHE A 284 -3.25 4.10 -7.21
CA PHE A 284 -2.76 2.73 -7.35
C PHE A 284 -1.61 2.66 -8.33
N VAL A 285 -0.51 2.01 -7.97
CA VAL A 285 0.62 1.78 -8.86
C VAL A 285 1.02 0.30 -8.87
N ASN A 286 1.27 -0.22 -10.08
CA ASN A 286 1.75 -1.57 -10.29
C ASN A 286 3.16 -1.60 -10.89
N PHE A 287 4.03 -2.33 -10.21
CA PHE A 287 5.33 -2.78 -10.70
C PHE A 287 5.47 -4.31 -10.72
N GLY A 288 4.73 -5.01 -9.87
CA GLY A 288 4.74 -6.46 -9.73
C GLY A 288 3.70 -7.18 -10.59
N ASP A 289 3.36 -8.40 -10.20
CA ASP A 289 2.34 -9.19 -10.88
C ASP A 289 1.02 -9.13 -10.11
N ILE A 290 -0.07 -8.89 -10.84
CA ILE A 290 -1.42 -8.91 -10.30
C ILE A 290 -2.37 -9.55 -11.31
N ASP A 291 -3.17 -10.53 -10.88
CA ASP A 291 -4.17 -11.10 -11.78
C ASP A 291 -5.37 -10.14 -11.94
N ARG A 292 -5.95 -9.73 -10.81
CA ARG A 292 -7.15 -8.90 -10.80
C ARG A 292 -7.06 -7.76 -9.78
N LEU A 293 -7.39 -6.55 -10.21
CA LEU A 293 -7.61 -5.37 -9.38
C LEU A 293 -9.07 -4.92 -9.50
N ASP A 294 -9.78 -4.75 -8.38
CA ASP A 294 -11.16 -4.27 -8.34
C ASP A 294 -11.35 -3.21 -7.24
N VAL A 295 -11.30 -1.94 -7.63
CA VAL A 295 -11.59 -0.79 -6.76
C VAL A 295 -13.06 -0.40 -6.94
N ARG A 296 -13.87 -0.55 -5.88
CA ARG A 296 -15.34 -0.41 -5.91
C ARG A 296 -15.86 0.89 -5.29
N ALA A 297 -14.97 1.75 -4.84
CA ALA A 297 -15.27 3.08 -4.34
C ALA A 297 -14.42 4.11 -5.10
N PRO A 298 -14.74 5.42 -5.00
CA PRO A 298 -13.99 6.44 -5.72
C PRO A 298 -12.50 6.42 -5.39
N LEU A 299 -11.68 6.53 -6.44
CA LEU A 299 -10.25 6.80 -6.35
C LEU A 299 -10.01 8.28 -6.66
N THR A 300 -9.50 9.03 -5.69
CA THR A 300 -9.25 10.47 -5.82
C THR A 300 -7.80 10.83 -5.51
N THR A 301 -7.15 11.58 -6.39
CA THR A 301 -5.78 12.04 -6.16
C THR A 301 -5.63 13.52 -6.43
N HIS A 302 -4.91 14.22 -5.55
CA HIS A 302 -4.74 15.66 -5.62
C HIS A 302 -3.25 16.05 -5.53
N GLY A 303 -2.92 17.19 -6.12
CA GLY A 303 -1.58 17.78 -6.05
C GLY A 303 -0.87 17.75 -7.39
N VAL A 304 0.16 18.59 -7.51
CA VAL A 304 1.02 18.65 -8.70
C VAL A 304 1.62 17.27 -8.95
N GLY A 305 1.54 16.79 -10.18
CA GLY A 305 2.05 15.50 -10.62
C GLY A 305 1.31 14.28 -10.08
N ALA A 306 0.16 14.45 -9.42
CA ALA A 306 -0.63 13.35 -8.84
C ALA A 306 -1.20 12.41 -9.90
N ARG A 307 -1.42 11.14 -9.56
CA ARG A 307 -1.88 10.14 -10.53
C ARG A 307 -2.95 9.21 -9.96
N GLY A 308 -3.94 8.88 -10.76
CA GLY A 308 -4.99 7.94 -10.37
C GLY A 308 -4.47 6.50 -10.33
N PHE A 309 -4.14 5.98 -11.52
CA PHE A 309 -3.77 4.58 -11.71
C PHE A 309 -2.62 4.42 -12.71
N ASN A 310 -1.62 3.61 -12.33
CA ASN A 310 -0.42 3.38 -13.12
C ASN A 310 -0.08 1.90 -13.28
N VAL A 311 0.27 1.48 -14.50
CA VAL A 311 0.93 0.20 -14.79
C VAL A 311 2.30 0.49 -15.38
N TYR A 312 3.33 0.43 -14.52
CA TYR A 312 4.70 0.73 -14.93
C TYR A 312 5.46 -0.54 -15.32
N GLU A 313 5.44 -1.56 -14.49
CA GLU A 313 6.12 -2.84 -14.73
C GLU A 313 5.21 -4.02 -14.37
N GLY A 314 5.74 -5.22 -14.59
CA GLY A 314 5.07 -6.48 -14.28
C GLY A 314 3.84 -6.74 -15.15
N THR A 315 2.88 -7.49 -14.62
CA THR A 315 1.68 -7.92 -15.34
C THR A 315 0.40 -7.54 -14.59
N LEU A 316 -0.63 -7.13 -15.33
CA LEU A 316 -1.98 -6.92 -14.79
C LEU A 316 -3.03 -7.37 -15.80
N ARG A 317 -3.73 -8.47 -15.53
CA ARG A 317 -4.70 -9.04 -16.49
C ARG A 317 -5.99 -8.24 -16.56
N HIS A 318 -6.53 -7.81 -15.42
CA HIS A 318 -7.79 -7.06 -15.37
C HIS A 318 -7.80 -6.03 -14.24
N ALA A 319 -8.03 -4.78 -14.59
CA ALA A 319 -8.31 -3.71 -13.64
C ALA A 319 -9.75 -3.19 -13.77
N ALA A 320 -10.44 -3.03 -12.64
CA ALA A 320 -11.77 -2.45 -12.56
C ALA A 320 -11.81 -1.33 -11.51
N PHE A 321 -12.44 -0.21 -11.83
CA PHE A 321 -12.59 0.94 -10.94
C PHE A 321 -14.05 1.40 -10.88
N ASP A 322 -14.48 1.94 -9.74
CA ASP A 322 -15.72 2.70 -9.64
C ASP A 322 -15.59 3.99 -10.47
N SER A 323 -14.73 4.90 -10.05
CA SER A 323 -14.44 6.16 -10.72
C SER A 323 -13.03 6.61 -10.37
N ILE A 324 -12.41 7.39 -11.25
CA ILE A 324 -11.07 7.96 -11.04
C ILE A 324 -11.16 9.46 -11.26
N THR A 325 -10.77 10.23 -10.23
CA THR A 325 -10.66 11.70 -10.33
C THR A 325 -9.26 12.13 -9.91
N THR A 326 -8.58 12.86 -10.78
CA THR A 326 -7.21 13.32 -10.55
C THR A 326 -7.15 14.84 -10.73
N THR A 327 -6.52 15.58 -9.82
CA THR A 327 -6.48 17.05 -9.87
C THR A 327 -5.11 17.60 -9.52
N GLY A 328 -4.56 18.41 -10.42
CA GLY A 328 -3.29 19.09 -10.26
C GLY A 328 -2.56 19.26 -11.59
N ASP A 329 -1.62 20.20 -11.65
CA ASP A 329 -0.81 20.37 -12.85
C ASP A 329 0.09 19.14 -13.08
N GLY A 330 0.16 18.66 -14.32
CA GLY A 330 0.85 17.42 -14.66
C GLY A 330 0.23 16.15 -14.10
N ALA A 331 -1.03 16.22 -13.64
CA ALA A 331 -1.71 15.08 -13.06
C ALA A 331 -2.25 14.12 -14.12
N VAL A 332 -2.20 12.81 -13.88
CA VAL A 332 -2.62 11.79 -14.87
C VAL A 332 -3.66 10.84 -14.28
N GLY A 333 -4.82 10.69 -14.93
CA GLY A 333 -5.88 9.80 -14.46
C GLY A 333 -5.46 8.33 -14.53
N VAL A 334 -5.17 7.86 -15.74
CA VAL A 334 -4.66 6.52 -16.02
C VAL A 334 -3.40 6.61 -16.88
N GLN A 335 -2.34 5.90 -16.50
CA GLN A 335 -1.16 5.73 -17.34
C GLN A 335 -0.72 4.27 -17.45
N VAL A 336 -0.58 3.79 -18.69
CA VAL A 336 -0.22 2.40 -18.98
C VAL A 336 1.04 2.36 -19.84
N SER A 337 2.06 1.65 -19.34
CA SER A 337 3.35 1.42 -20.03
C SER A 337 3.64 -0.05 -20.33
N LYS A 338 2.73 -0.96 -19.94
CA LYS A 338 2.80 -2.42 -20.19
C LYS A 338 1.48 -2.94 -20.76
N ASP A 339 1.39 -4.24 -21.01
CA ASP A 339 0.16 -4.87 -21.47
C ASP A 339 -0.89 -4.92 -20.34
N LEU A 340 -2.08 -4.39 -20.63
CA LEU A 340 -3.27 -4.42 -19.80
C LEU A 340 -4.45 -4.91 -20.64
N PRO A 341 -4.78 -6.22 -20.62
CA PRO A 341 -5.84 -6.77 -21.45
C PRO A 341 -7.21 -6.13 -21.23
N TYR A 342 -7.58 -5.86 -19.97
CA TYR A 342 -8.90 -5.32 -19.62
C TYR A 342 -8.80 -4.19 -18.59
N LEU A 343 -9.38 -3.03 -18.93
CA LEU A 343 -9.59 -1.91 -18.04
C LEU A 343 -11.06 -1.49 -18.07
N ASP A 344 -11.76 -1.62 -16.94
CA ASP A 344 -13.15 -1.20 -16.81
C ASP A 344 -13.28 -0.10 -15.74
N ILE A 345 -13.88 1.03 -16.09
CA ILE A 345 -14.23 2.11 -15.16
C ILE A 345 -15.74 2.25 -15.20
N ARG A 346 -16.41 2.05 -14.06
CA ARG A 346 -17.89 1.98 -14.01
C ARG A 346 -18.54 3.35 -14.19
N GLY A 347 -17.94 4.37 -13.59
CA GLY A 347 -18.32 5.77 -13.66
C GLY A 347 -17.37 6.57 -14.54
N ASP A 348 -16.95 7.73 -14.05
CA ASP A 348 -16.15 8.68 -14.82
C ASP A 348 -14.63 8.48 -14.64
N LEU A 349 -13.89 8.89 -15.67
CA LEU A 349 -12.45 9.16 -15.63
C LEU A 349 -12.24 10.65 -15.87
N VAL A 350 -11.89 11.40 -14.81
CA VAL A 350 -11.78 12.86 -14.86
C VAL A 350 -10.41 13.32 -14.40
N THR A 351 -9.79 14.20 -15.19
CA THR A 351 -8.55 14.87 -14.82
C THR A 351 -8.66 16.38 -15.01
N ALA A 352 -8.19 17.15 -14.03
CA ALA A 352 -8.13 18.61 -14.08
C ALA A 352 -6.74 19.12 -13.73
N GLY A 353 -6.21 20.06 -14.52
CA GLY A 353 -4.90 20.69 -14.32
C GLY A 353 -4.21 21.07 -15.63
N GLY A 354 -3.13 21.83 -15.55
CA GLY A 354 -2.30 22.22 -16.69
C GLY A 354 -1.04 21.37 -16.82
N ILE A 355 0.04 21.99 -17.30
CA ILE A 355 1.38 21.38 -17.35
C ILE A 355 2.05 21.61 -16.00
N GLY A 356 2.62 20.55 -15.44
CA GLY A 356 3.30 20.61 -14.15
C GLY A 356 4.32 19.51 -13.99
N SER A 357 5.15 19.68 -12.98
CA SER A 357 6.21 18.75 -12.66
C SER A 357 5.63 17.46 -12.06
N SER A 358 6.06 16.29 -12.51
CA SER A 358 5.58 14.99 -12.03
C SER A 358 6.72 13.99 -11.84
N LEU A 359 6.62 13.17 -10.79
CA LEU A 359 7.54 12.06 -10.54
C LEU A 359 7.17 10.85 -11.40
N VAL A 360 8.15 10.32 -12.14
CA VAL A 360 8.07 9.06 -12.88
C VAL A 360 9.31 8.24 -12.52
N ARG A 361 9.11 7.15 -11.75
CA ARG A 361 10.18 6.18 -11.41
C ARG A 361 11.47 6.86 -10.89
N GLY A 362 11.36 7.73 -9.90
CA GLY A 362 12.52 8.42 -9.31
C GLY A 362 13.02 9.64 -10.10
N VAL A 363 12.37 10.04 -11.20
CA VAL A 363 12.79 11.18 -12.02
C VAL A 363 11.67 12.21 -12.16
N GLN A 364 12.00 13.49 -11.99
CA GLN A 364 11.07 14.61 -12.16
C GLN A 364 11.01 15.06 -13.63
N LEU A 365 9.81 15.13 -14.20
CA LEU A 365 9.56 15.52 -15.59
C LEU A 365 8.35 16.43 -15.67
N ASP A 366 8.35 17.42 -16.57
CA ASP A 366 7.15 18.21 -16.85
C ASP A 366 6.19 17.40 -17.72
N LEU A 367 4.97 17.20 -17.22
CA LEU A 367 3.89 16.49 -17.91
C LEU A 367 2.67 17.39 -18.02
N ALA A 368 1.91 17.21 -19.09
CA ALA A 368 0.57 17.77 -19.20
C ALA A 368 -0.41 16.94 -18.36
N ALA A 369 -1.42 17.60 -17.79
CA ALA A 369 -2.52 16.86 -17.18
C ALA A 369 -3.32 16.11 -18.26
N THR A 370 -3.62 14.85 -18.01
CA THR A 370 -4.26 13.95 -19.00
C THR A 370 -5.15 12.92 -18.32
N ALA A 371 -6.33 12.63 -18.86
CA ALA A 371 -7.24 11.65 -18.29
C ALA A 371 -6.76 10.22 -18.55
N LEU A 372 -6.39 9.92 -19.80
CA LEU A 372 -5.85 8.62 -20.22
C LEU A 372 -4.55 8.80 -21.00
N SER A 373 -3.46 8.15 -20.57
CA SER A 373 -2.18 8.15 -21.26
C SER A 373 -1.68 6.72 -21.51
N VAL A 374 -1.62 6.29 -22.77
CA VAL A 374 -1.00 5.01 -23.15
C VAL A 374 0.37 5.29 -23.75
N LYS A 375 1.43 4.94 -23.03
CA LYS A 375 2.81 5.23 -23.41
C LYS A 375 3.35 4.23 -24.45
N PRO A 376 4.45 4.56 -25.14
CA PRO A 376 5.15 3.60 -26.00
C PRO A 376 5.44 2.28 -25.26
N GLY A 377 5.16 1.16 -25.91
CA GLY A 377 5.27 -0.19 -25.31
C GLY A 377 4.09 -0.60 -24.42
N GLY A 378 3.23 0.34 -24.02
CA GLY A 378 1.97 0.05 -23.35
C GLY A 378 0.90 -0.41 -24.34
N ARG A 379 0.06 -1.35 -23.91
CA ARG A 379 -1.14 -1.74 -24.65
C ARG A 379 -2.32 -1.87 -23.69
N ILE A 380 -3.47 -1.33 -24.08
CA ILE A 380 -4.75 -1.68 -23.49
C ILE A 380 -5.55 -2.46 -24.51
N GLY A 381 -5.94 -3.69 -24.18
CA GLY A 381 -6.76 -4.52 -25.06
C GLY A 381 -8.17 -3.95 -25.19
N ARG A 382 -8.92 -3.93 -24.10
CA ARG A 382 -10.24 -3.31 -24.04
C ARG A 382 -10.31 -2.34 -22.88
N MET A 383 -10.72 -1.11 -23.18
CA MET A 383 -11.10 -0.12 -22.19
C MET A 383 -12.60 0.18 -22.25
N THR A 384 -13.29 0.04 -21.12
CA THR A 384 -14.68 0.43 -20.94
C THR A 384 -14.75 1.55 -19.90
N VAL A 385 -15.37 2.67 -20.24
CA VAL A 385 -15.74 3.72 -19.28
C VAL A 385 -17.26 3.87 -19.34
N GLY A 386 -17.96 3.57 -18.25
CA GLY A 386 -19.42 3.66 -18.21
C GLY A 386 -19.91 5.10 -18.24
N GLY A 387 -19.17 6.00 -17.60
CA GLY A 387 -19.37 7.44 -17.65
C GLY A 387 -18.55 8.12 -18.74
N ARG A 388 -18.14 9.37 -18.49
CA ARG A 388 -17.33 10.16 -19.41
C ARG A 388 -15.83 10.05 -19.14
N ILE A 389 -15.04 10.31 -20.18
CA ILE A 389 -13.63 10.63 -20.05
C ILE A 389 -13.49 12.13 -20.23
N ALA A 390 -13.03 12.87 -19.22
CA ALA A 390 -13.03 14.33 -19.25
C ALA A 390 -11.70 14.94 -18.79
N GLY A 391 -11.27 15.98 -19.52
CA GLY A 391 -10.11 16.81 -19.20
C GLY A 391 -10.49 18.29 -19.21
N SER A 392 -10.06 19.05 -18.19
CA SER A 392 -10.41 20.48 -18.06
C SER A 392 -9.22 21.45 -18.05
N GLY A 393 -8.02 20.98 -18.43
CA GLY A 393 -6.83 21.82 -18.55
C GLY A 393 -6.78 22.62 -19.85
N ASP A 394 -6.27 23.85 -19.80
CA ASP A 394 -6.03 24.64 -21.02
C ASP A 394 -4.81 24.09 -21.77
N GLY A 395 -4.92 23.95 -23.09
CA GLY A 395 -3.83 23.54 -23.98
C GLY A 395 -3.31 22.11 -23.77
N VAL A 396 -4.06 21.26 -23.05
CA VAL A 396 -3.68 19.85 -22.79
C VAL A 396 -4.53 18.88 -23.62
N VAL A 397 -4.14 17.61 -23.62
CA VAL A 397 -4.86 16.51 -24.29
C VAL A 397 -5.60 15.68 -23.24
N THR A 398 -6.88 15.37 -23.50
CA THR A 398 -7.69 14.55 -22.59
C THR A 398 -7.34 13.06 -22.68
N VAL A 399 -7.25 12.52 -23.90
CA VAL A 399 -6.84 11.14 -24.19
C VAL A 399 -5.63 11.13 -25.09
N ASP A 400 -4.51 10.60 -24.58
CA ASP A 400 -3.23 10.55 -25.29
C ASP A 400 -2.77 9.10 -25.50
N VAL A 401 -2.76 8.64 -26.75
CA VAL A 401 -2.41 7.25 -27.10
C VAL A 401 -1.21 7.22 -28.04
N ASP A 402 -0.06 6.87 -27.48
CA ASP A 402 1.22 6.66 -28.20
C ASP A 402 1.59 5.18 -28.32
N GLY A 403 1.11 4.35 -27.37
CA GLY A 403 1.15 2.89 -27.46
C GLY A 403 0.03 2.30 -28.30
N ALA A 404 -0.63 1.26 -27.78
CA ALA A 404 -1.75 0.60 -28.44
C ALA A 404 -3.01 0.59 -27.56
N LEU A 405 -4.17 0.86 -28.17
CA LEU A 405 -5.49 0.70 -27.57
C LEU A 405 -6.37 0.00 -28.60
N ASP A 406 -6.76 -1.26 -28.35
CA ASP A 406 -7.44 -2.05 -29.39
C ASP A 406 -8.94 -1.72 -29.46
N ARG A 407 -9.59 -1.46 -28.31
CA ARG A 407 -10.98 -1.02 -28.25
C ARG A 407 -11.22 -0.06 -27.09
N LEU A 408 -11.93 1.03 -27.37
CA LEU A 408 -12.40 2.00 -26.39
C LEU A 408 -13.92 2.16 -26.49
N THR A 409 -14.60 2.16 -25.35
CA THR A 409 -15.98 2.61 -25.23
C THR A 409 -16.09 3.60 -24.06
N ALA A 410 -16.73 4.75 -24.27
CA ALA A 410 -17.00 5.74 -23.24
C ALA A 410 -18.47 6.16 -23.28
N GLY A 411 -19.26 5.72 -22.30
CA GLY A 411 -20.73 5.90 -22.30
C GLY A 411 -21.17 7.37 -22.28
N GLY A 412 -20.38 8.24 -21.63
CA GLY A 412 -20.59 9.69 -21.59
C GLY A 412 -19.76 10.49 -22.62
N GLY A 413 -19.05 9.80 -23.51
CA GLY A 413 -18.14 10.39 -24.49
C GLY A 413 -16.80 10.84 -23.92
N ILE A 414 -15.96 11.41 -24.79
CA ILE A 414 -14.68 12.06 -24.47
C ILE A 414 -14.85 13.57 -24.57
N ARG A 415 -14.48 14.30 -23.51
CA ARG A 415 -14.71 15.75 -23.39
C ARG A 415 -13.44 16.49 -23.02
N ALA A 416 -12.96 17.34 -23.94
CA ALA A 416 -11.95 18.36 -23.65
C ALA A 416 -12.66 19.70 -23.37
N GLU A 417 -12.58 20.16 -22.13
CA GLU A 417 -13.32 21.33 -21.63
C GLU A 417 -12.45 22.58 -21.52
N GLY A 418 -11.12 22.43 -21.53
CA GLY A 418 -10.18 23.56 -21.48
C GLY A 418 -10.04 24.30 -22.81
N ARG A 419 -9.55 25.54 -22.76
CA ARG A 419 -9.27 26.36 -23.94
C ARG A 419 -8.07 25.78 -24.70
N GLY A 420 -8.16 25.71 -26.03
CA GLY A 420 -7.14 25.10 -26.87
C GLY A 420 -6.85 23.62 -26.55
N ALA A 421 -7.70 22.95 -25.77
CA ALA A 421 -7.49 21.56 -25.36
C ALA A 421 -8.02 20.60 -26.43
N ASP A 422 -7.22 19.58 -26.74
CA ASP A 422 -7.62 18.53 -27.68
C ASP A 422 -8.24 17.35 -26.94
N ALA A 423 -9.28 16.75 -27.53
CA ALA A 423 -9.96 15.62 -26.89
C ALA A 423 -9.17 14.32 -27.03
N VAL A 424 -8.67 14.01 -28.22
CA VAL A 424 -7.89 12.79 -28.48
C VAL A 424 -6.65 13.09 -29.31
N ARG A 425 -5.49 12.60 -28.86
CA ARG A 425 -4.27 12.52 -29.67
C ARG A 425 -3.89 11.07 -29.90
N LEU A 426 -3.69 10.71 -31.17
CA LEU A 426 -3.24 9.39 -31.59
C LEU A 426 -1.86 9.50 -32.21
N ALA A 427 -0.94 8.63 -31.79
CA ALA A 427 0.40 8.53 -32.35
C ALA A 427 0.79 7.06 -32.61
N GLY A 428 1.85 6.87 -33.38
CA GLY A 428 2.46 5.56 -33.58
C GLY A 428 1.50 4.49 -34.11
N ALA A 429 1.36 3.39 -33.38
CA ALA A 429 0.54 2.25 -33.78
C ALA A 429 -0.97 2.49 -33.59
N ALA A 430 -1.36 3.38 -32.67
CA ALA A 430 -2.75 3.69 -32.38
C ALA A 430 -3.42 4.48 -33.51
N ASP A 431 -2.65 5.36 -34.15
CA ASP A 431 -3.05 6.23 -35.26
C ASP A 431 -3.82 5.49 -36.37
N ARG A 432 -3.50 4.21 -36.59
CA ARG A 432 -4.03 3.40 -37.69
C ARG A 432 -5.01 2.31 -37.27
N ARG A 433 -5.31 2.17 -35.97
CA ARG A 433 -5.99 0.98 -35.43
C ARG A 433 -7.18 1.27 -34.52
N LEU A 434 -7.18 2.41 -33.82
CA LEU A 434 -8.27 2.71 -32.89
C LEU A 434 -9.49 3.24 -33.64
N ASP A 435 -10.57 2.47 -33.62
CA ASP A 435 -11.88 2.91 -34.12
C ASP A 435 -12.61 3.73 -33.06
N LEU A 436 -12.91 4.98 -33.38
CA LEU A 436 -13.63 5.93 -32.54
C LEU A 436 -15.06 6.23 -33.04
N SER A 437 -15.54 5.57 -34.09
CA SER A 437 -16.81 5.88 -34.75
C SER A 437 -18.05 5.72 -33.84
N GLY A 438 -17.94 4.98 -32.74
CA GLY A 438 -18.99 4.78 -31.75
C GLY A 438 -18.86 5.63 -30.48
N VAL A 439 -17.91 6.58 -30.43
CA VAL A 439 -17.64 7.41 -29.24
C VAL A 439 -17.96 8.87 -29.57
N GLU A 440 -18.81 9.50 -28.74
CA GLU A 440 -19.03 10.95 -28.83
C GLU A 440 -17.76 11.67 -28.37
N ILE A 441 -17.22 12.57 -29.20
CA ILE A 441 -15.99 13.32 -28.90
C ILE A 441 -16.27 14.81 -29.06
N THR A 442 -16.04 15.58 -28.00
CA THR A 442 -16.22 17.03 -27.99
C THR A 442 -14.98 17.73 -27.49
N ALA A 443 -14.58 18.81 -28.16
CA ALA A 443 -13.60 19.77 -27.69
C ALA A 443 -14.24 21.16 -27.67
N ALA A 444 -14.12 21.89 -26.56
CA ALA A 444 -14.76 23.19 -26.41
C ALA A 444 -14.15 24.27 -27.32
N ASP A 445 -12.84 24.19 -27.58
CA ASP A 445 -12.08 25.17 -28.36
C ASP A 445 -10.98 24.52 -29.24
N GLY A 446 -10.36 23.42 -28.78
CA GLY A 446 -9.36 22.67 -29.54
C GLY A 446 -9.96 21.69 -30.56
N ARG A 447 -9.18 20.68 -30.95
CA ARG A 447 -9.58 19.66 -31.92
C ARG A 447 -10.15 18.43 -31.23
N THR A 448 -11.11 17.78 -31.88
CA THR A 448 -11.67 16.52 -31.40
C THR A 448 -10.68 15.37 -31.52
N VAL A 449 -9.96 15.27 -32.65
CA VAL A 449 -8.93 14.24 -32.88
C VAL A 449 -7.72 14.88 -33.55
N VAL A 450 -6.53 14.54 -33.07
CA VAL A 450 -5.23 14.95 -33.63
C VAL A 450 -4.37 13.71 -33.87
N HIS A 451 -3.76 13.64 -35.06
CA HIS A 451 -2.87 12.56 -35.46
C HIS A 451 -1.42 13.06 -35.43
N ALA A 452 -0.54 12.38 -34.69
CA ALA A 452 0.87 12.75 -34.59
C ALA A 452 1.59 12.40 -35.90
N GLY A 453 1.60 13.37 -36.81
CA GLY A 453 2.08 13.24 -38.19
C GLY A 453 1.65 14.39 -39.11
N GLU A 454 0.76 15.29 -38.64
CA GLU A 454 0.36 16.54 -39.30
C GLU A 454 1.07 17.78 -38.77
#